data_AF-A0A6A7K3Q2-F1
#
_entry.id   AF-A0A6A7K3Q2-F1
#
_cell.length_a   1.000
_cell.length_b   1.000
_cell.length_c   1.000
_cell.angle_alpha   90.00
_cell.angle_beta   90.00
_cell.angle_gamma   90.00
#
_symmetry.space_group_name_H-M   'P 1'
#
loop_
_entity.id
_entity.type
_entity.pdbx_description
1 polymer ?
#
loop_
_entity_poly.entity_id
_entity_poly.type
_entity_poly.pdbx_seq_one_letter_code
_entity_poly.pdbx_strand_id
1 'polypeptide(L)'
;IRTNESCTSQTSALDHEKPCWENGSQSRKRQGKAPINRRIHRGLFQSNNGRLVNADINGALQIIRKVFPKFSLDEGIADAVLHPVKWSPLI
;
A
#
# COMPACT_ATOMS: atom_id res chain seq x y z
N ILE A 1 2.93 20.86 -4.20
CA ILE A 1 2.21 20.17 -3.10
C ILE A 1 3.26 19.54 -2.19
N ARG A 2 3.18 19.73 -0.86
CA ARG A 2 4.05 19.05 0.13
C ARG A 2 3.15 18.30 1.11
N THR A 3 3.35 17.00 1.28
CA THR A 3 2.60 16.16 2.23
C THR A 3 3.59 15.30 3.03
N ASN A 4 3.24 14.95 4.28
CA ASN A 4 4.07 14.02 5.04
C ASN A 4 3.77 12.57 4.64
N GLU A 5 4.79 11.73 4.60
CA GLU A 5 4.64 10.32 4.20
C GLU A 5 4.40 9.39 5.39
N SER A 6 4.08 9.94 6.57
CA SER A 6 3.80 9.13 7.76
C SER A 6 2.72 8.10 7.48
N CYS A 7 2.97 6.88 7.96
CA CYS A 7 2.11 5.70 7.82
C CYS A 7 1.94 5.12 6.40
N THR A 8 2.44 5.77 5.34
CA THR A 8 2.28 5.30 3.94
C THR A 8 2.94 3.94 3.68
N SER A 9 4.05 3.64 4.35
CA SER A 9 4.75 2.35 4.25
C SER A 9 4.20 1.24 5.14
N GLN A 10 3.30 1.57 6.08
CA GLN A 10 2.74 0.63 7.05
C GLN A 10 1.26 0.32 6.79
N THR A 11 0.61 1.11 5.95
CA THR A 11 -0.81 1.00 5.59
C THR A 11 -0.96 0.47 4.17
N SER A 12 -2.06 -0.22 3.88
CA SER A 12 -2.25 -0.90 2.59
C SER A 12 -3.21 -0.14 1.68
N ALA A 13 -2.72 0.25 0.50
CA ALA A 13 -3.54 0.85 -0.53
C ALA A 13 -4.58 -0.14 -1.08
N LEU A 14 -4.19 -1.41 -1.23
CA LEU A 14 -5.05 -2.49 -1.74
C LEU A 14 -6.18 -2.86 -0.77
N ASP A 15 -6.01 -2.57 0.52
CA ASP A 15 -7.06 -2.77 1.54
C ASP A 15 -7.86 -1.48 1.81
N HIS A 16 -7.71 -0.46 0.95
CA HIS A 16 -8.34 0.86 1.06
C HIS A 16 -8.13 1.57 2.41
N GLU A 17 -7.05 1.25 3.11
CA GLU A 17 -6.80 1.83 4.42
C GLU A 17 -6.40 3.30 4.33
N LYS A 18 -6.81 4.06 5.34
CA LYS A 18 -6.34 5.42 5.54
C LYS A 18 -4.88 5.39 6.04
N PRO A 19 -3.96 6.20 5.50
CA PRO A 19 -2.57 6.27 5.95
C PRO A 19 -2.45 7.05 7.28
N CYS A 20 -2.82 6.40 8.38
CA CYS A 20 -2.79 6.94 9.74
C CYS A 20 -2.26 5.93 10.77
N TRP A 21 -1.91 6.40 11.97
CA TRP A 21 -1.26 5.58 13.01
C TRP A 21 -2.13 4.44 13.51
N GLU A 22 -3.45 4.62 13.49
CA GLU A 22 -4.45 3.64 13.87
C GLU A 22 -4.45 2.40 12.94
N ASN A 23 -3.92 2.54 11.72
CA ASN A 23 -3.78 1.45 10.76
C ASN A 23 -2.32 0.98 10.60
N GLY A 24 -1.37 1.62 11.27
CA GLY A 24 0.04 1.25 11.24
C GLY A 24 0.35 -0.07 11.94
N SER A 25 1.58 -0.56 11.81
CA SER A 25 1.97 -1.90 12.29
C SER A 25 1.80 -2.09 13.79
N GLN A 26 2.12 -1.08 14.60
CA GLN A 26 1.93 -1.16 16.06
C GLN A 26 0.45 -1.24 16.45
N SER A 27 -0.41 -0.49 15.76
CA SER A 27 -1.86 -0.55 16.00
C SER A 27 -2.44 -1.90 15.58
N ARG A 28 -2.02 -2.43 14.43
CA ARG A 28 -2.39 -3.79 14.00
C ARG A 28 -1.96 -4.86 15.00
N LYS A 29 -0.75 -4.75 15.56
CA LYS A 29 -0.26 -5.63 16.63
C LYS A 29 -1.19 -5.63 17.83
N ARG A 30 -1.61 -4.45 18.30
CA ARG A 30 -2.56 -4.30 19.43
C ARG A 30 -3.94 -4.88 19.10
N GLN A 31 -4.37 -4.78 17.84
CA GLN A 31 -5.65 -5.31 17.36
C GLN A 31 -5.60 -6.81 17.03
N GLY A 32 -4.44 -7.48 17.11
CA GLY A 32 -4.29 -8.88 16.70
C GLY A 32 -4.46 -9.11 15.18
N LYS A 33 -4.31 -8.08 14.34
CA LYS A 33 -4.50 -8.18 12.89
C LYS A 33 -3.24 -8.66 12.18
N ALA A 34 -3.32 -9.85 11.56
CA ALA A 34 -2.29 -10.36 10.68
C ALA A 34 -2.44 -9.81 9.24
N PRO A 35 -1.34 -9.67 8.49
CA PRO A 35 0.04 -9.58 8.99
C PRO A 35 0.27 -8.27 9.77
N ILE A 36 1.11 -8.33 10.81
CA ILE A 36 1.47 -7.15 11.63
C ILE A 36 2.36 -6.20 10.83
N ASN A 37 3.45 -6.74 10.26
CA ASN A 37 4.36 -6.03 9.38
C ASN A 37 4.02 -6.41 7.94
N ARG A 38 3.45 -5.45 7.21
CA ARG A 38 3.04 -5.67 5.82
C ARG A 38 4.15 -5.42 4.81
N ARG A 39 5.07 -4.50 5.11
CA ARG A 39 6.33 -4.40 4.36
C ARG A 39 7.25 -5.51 4.86
N ILE A 40 7.31 -6.61 4.11
CA ILE A 40 8.11 -7.78 4.46
C ILE A 40 9.60 -7.43 4.36
N HIS A 41 9.99 -6.85 3.23
CA HIS A 41 11.33 -6.31 2.97
C HIS A 41 11.27 -5.19 1.92
N ARG A 42 12.43 -4.61 1.55
CA ARG A 42 12.50 -3.61 0.47
C ARG A 42 11.94 -4.20 -0.82
N GLY A 43 11.03 -3.48 -1.46
CA GLY A 43 10.38 -3.91 -2.71
C GLY A 43 9.25 -4.92 -2.56
N LEU A 44 8.88 -5.35 -1.35
CA LEU A 44 7.78 -6.31 -1.16
C LEU A 44 6.83 -5.92 -0.01
N PHE A 45 5.55 -5.83 -0.32
CA PHE A 45 4.46 -5.53 0.59
C PHE A 45 3.32 -6.56 0.44
N GLN A 46 2.70 -6.94 1.54
CA GLN A 46 1.59 -7.89 1.61
C GLN A 46 0.30 -7.20 2.13
N SER A 47 -0.81 -7.35 1.42
CA SER A 47 -2.14 -6.89 1.86
C SER A 47 -2.81 -7.87 2.85
N ASN A 48 -3.99 -7.52 3.36
CA ASN A 48 -4.74 -8.36 4.30
C ASN A 48 -5.13 -9.73 3.71
N ASN A 49 -5.43 -9.79 2.41
CA ASN A 49 -5.77 -11.04 1.70
C ASN A 49 -4.54 -11.78 1.14
N GLY A 50 -3.33 -11.41 1.56
CA GLY A 50 -2.09 -12.08 1.16
C GLY A 50 -1.57 -11.69 -0.23
N ARG A 51 -2.22 -10.77 -0.97
CA ARG A 51 -1.71 -10.27 -2.25
C ARG A 51 -0.40 -9.54 -2.03
N LEU A 52 0.56 -9.81 -2.90
CA LEU A 52 1.87 -9.19 -2.89
C LEU A 52 1.92 -8.07 -3.94
N VAL A 53 2.48 -6.94 -3.54
CA VAL A 53 2.74 -5.79 -4.41
C VAL A 53 4.12 -5.23 -4.08
N ASN A 54 4.73 -4.50 -5.01
CA ASN A 54 5.95 -3.78 -4.70
C ASN A 54 5.67 -2.73 -3.59
N ALA A 55 6.53 -2.70 -2.57
CA ALA A 55 6.38 -1.78 -1.44
C ALA A 55 6.36 -0.30 -1.85
N ASP A 56 7.11 0.07 -2.89
CA ASP A 56 7.19 1.45 -3.39
C ASP A 56 5.90 1.81 -4.14
N ILE A 57 5.28 0.87 -4.86
CA ILE A 57 3.95 1.04 -5.47
C ILE A 57 2.89 1.28 -4.39
N ASN A 58 2.89 0.48 -3.31
CA ASN A 58 1.97 0.70 -2.19
C ASN A 58 2.18 2.07 -1.55
N GLY A 59 3.43 2.46 -1.31
CA GLY A 59 3.78 3.78 -0.77
C GLY A 59 3.27 4.92 -1.66
N ALA A 60 3.51 4.84 -2.96
CA ALA A 60 3.05 5.83 -3.93
C ALA A 60 1.52 5.95 -3.93
N LEU A 61 0.79 4.84 -3.97
CA LEU A 61 -0.67 4.83 -3.90
C LEU A 61 -1.20 5.45 -2.59
N GLN A 62 -0.53 5.20 -1.46
CA GLN A 62 -0.92 5.81 -0.18
C GLN A 62 -0.61 7.31 -0.12
N ILE A 63 0.46 7.78 -0.77
CA ILE A 63 0.74 9.21 -0.93
C ILE A 63 -0.36 9.86 -1.75
N ILE A 64 -0.74 9.26 -2.88
CA ILE A 64 -1.84 9.74 -3.73
C ILE A 64 -3.13 9.85 -2.92
N ARG A 65 -3.53 8.82 -2.16
CA ARG A 65 -4.72 8.85 -1.28
C ARG A 65 -4.65 9.96 -0.22
N LYS A 66 -3.46 10.28 0.28
CA LYS A 66 -3.27 11.31 1.29
C LYS A 66 -3.40 12.73 0.73
N VAL A 67 -2.91 12.94 -0.50
CA VAL A 67 -3.02 14.22 -1.20
C VAL A 67 -4.41 14.41 -1.81
N PHE A 68 -4.99 13.32 -2.30
CA PHE A 68 -6.28 13.28 -3.00
C PHE A 68 -7.20 12.27 -2.29
N PRO A 69 -7.96 12.71 -1.25
CA PRO A 69 -8.79 11.80 -0.45
C PRO A 69 -9.90 11.09 -1.24
N LYS A 70 -10.31 11.68 -2.37
CA LYS A 70 -11.30 11.13 -3.30
C LYS A 70 -10.67 10.26 -4.41
N PHE A 71 -9.37 9.96 -4.30
CA PHE A 71 -8.70 9.10 -5.27
C PHE A 71 -9.31 7.70 -5.24
N SER A 72 -9.81 7.29 -6.40
CA SER A 72 -10.30 5.95 -6.67
C SER A 72 -9.59 5.43 -7.92
N LEU A 73 -9.09 4.20 -7.83
CA LEU A 73 -8.63 3.45 -9.01
C LEU A 73 -9.80 2.99 -9.87
N ASP A 74 -11.02 2.97 -9.31
CA ASP A 74 -12.22 2.43 -9.96
C ASP A 74 -12.98 3.50 -10.76
N GLU A 75 -12.80 4.79 -10.45
CA GLU A 75 -13.63 5.88 -11.01
C GLU A 75 -12.89 6.92 -11.87
N GLY A 76 -11.58 6.79 -12.14
CA GLY A 76 -10.89 7.92 -12.79
C GLY A 76 -9.49 7.73 -13.34
N ILE A 77 -8.96 6.51 -13.41
CA ILE A 77 -7.73 6.26 -14.17
C ILE A 77 -8.15 5.47 -15.41
N ALA A 78 -8.11 6.14 -16.58
CA ALA A 78 -8.44 5.51 -17.85
C ALA A 78 -7.56 4.30 -18.13
N ASP A 79 -6.28 4.41 -17.76
CA ASP A 79 -5.32 3.30 -17.74
C ASP A 79 -4.10 3.69 -16.90
N ALA A 80 -3.44 2.73 -16.26
CA ALA A 80 -2.09 2.92 -15.75
C ALA A 80 -1.12 2.42 -16.82
N VAL A 81 -0.38 3.34 -17.45
CA VAL A 81 0.52 3.06 -18.58
C VAL A 81 1.52 1.93 -18.28
N LEU A 82 1.87 1.73 -17.01
CA LEU A 82 2.75 0.64 -16.58
C LEU A 82 2.14 -0.09 -15.38
N HIS A 83 2.00 -1.40 -15.52
CA HIS A 83 1.66 -2.33 -14.44
C HIS A 83 2.86 -3.25 -14.21
N PRO A 84 3.80 -2.89 -13.32
CA PRO A 84 5.00 -3.70 -13.11
C PRO A 84 4.60 -5.08 -12.58
N VAL A 85 4.80 -6.10 -13.41
CA VAL A 85 4.67 -7.49 -13.00
C VAL A 85 6.05 -8.01 -12.62
N LYS A 86 6.10 -8.84 -11.58
CA LYS A 86 7.33 -9.56 -11.25
C LYS A 86 7.65 -10.49 -12.42
N TRP A 87 8.73 -10.22 -13.12
CA TRP A 87 9.29 -11.18 -14.06
C TRP A 87 9.97 -12.30 -13.26
N SER A 88 9.47 -13.52 -13.41
CA SER A 88 10.18 -14.73 -13.00
C SER A 88 10.57 -15.45 -14.28
N PRO A 89 11.86 -15.71 -14.53
CA PRO A 89 12.22 -16.70 -15.53
C PRO A 89 11.64 -18.03 -15.06
N LEU A 90 10.72 -18.59 -15.84
CA LEU A 90 10.49 -20.02 -15.79
C LEU A 90 11.70 -20.63 -16.51
N ILE A 91 12.46 -21.45 -15.78
CA ILE A 91 13.75 -22.07 -16.14
C ILE A 91 14.96 -21.19 -15.81
#